data_AF-A0A452ZYD0-F1
#
_entry.id   AF-A0A452ZYD0-F1
#
_cell.length_a   1.000
_cell.length_b   1.000
_cell.length_c   1.000
_cell.angle_alpha   90.00
_cell.angle_beta   90.00
_cell.angle_gamma   90.00
#
_symmetry.space_group_name_H-M   'P 1'
#
loop_
_entity.id
_entity.type
_entity.pdbx_description
1 polymer ?
#
loop_
_entity_poly.entity_id
_entity_poly.type
_entity_poly.pdbx_seq_one_letter_code
_entity_poly.pdbx_strand_id
1 'polypeptide(L)'
;VRSLRSIVRHRGGRCKIMKHWEDKMNQCSILVLHARRNPVALLRHLLHLPDQKKKVPRPVKTAVIDTVRRYERIKRRSNGTTPLQLQVNDDLLWSFEEAKGTSDAMLVCHIATSILEVRSRGHKQPLSDHEIVATHLSQYCAYLVANSPELLPDDAVWCRSIYEAVKKDATRVLRDGGDQVSTATPEEEHQQLFKLLSGQSKHHVLKDGGELGRRLAELPEGEEVAWKALAEFWSETVVSVAAACDNIDEHAEAVARGGELVTLLWALLAHVGSVHVDTADAAATHGAPD
;
A
#
# COMPACT_ATOMS: atom_id res chain seq x y z
N VAL A 1 -3.38 -26.09 -10.38
CA VAL A 1 -4.42 -25.90 -9.33
C VAL A 1 -4.47 -26.99 -8.25
N ARG A 2 -4.65 -28.29 -8.57
CA ARG A 2 -4.74 -29.37 -7.53
C ARG A 2 -3.44 -29.61 -6.75
N SER A 3 -2.26 -29.35 -7.34
CA SER A 3 -0.96 -29.64 -6.72
C SER A 3 -0.55 -28.63 -5.62
N LEU A 4 -0.85 -27.33 -5.78
CA LEU A 4 -0.60 -26.31 -4.74
C LEU A 4 -1.68 -26.28 -3.66
N ARG A 5 -2.93 -26.64 -3.99
CA ARG A 5 -3.97 -26.92 -2.99
C ARG A 5 -3.56 -28.04 -2.04
N SER A 6 -2.72 -29.00 -2.47
CA SER A 6 -2.15 -30.04 -1.61
C SER A 6 -1.08 -29.51 -0.64
N ILE A 7 -0.24 -28.57 -1.08
CA ILE A 7 0.82 -27.95 -0.25
C ILE A 7 0.22 -27.20 0.94
N VAL A 8 -0.94 -26.59 0.72
CA VAL A 8 -1.76 -25.85 1.69
C VAL A 8 -2.63 -26.80 2.55
N ARG A 9 -3.12 -27.92 2.01
CA ARG A 9 -4.09 -28.83 2.68
C ARG A 9 -3.51 -29.93 3.59
N HIS A 10 -2.24 -29.91 3.96
CA HIS A 10 -1.78 -30.90 4.95
C HIS A 10 -2.18 -30.51 6.38
N ARG A 11 -3.33 -31.06 6.80
CA ARG A 11 -3.86 -31.18 8.16
C ARG A 11 -2.75 -31.10 9.23
N GLY A 12 -2.86 -30.11 10.12
CA GLY A 12 -2.10 -30.05 11.38
C GLY A 12 -0.65 -29.56 11.31
N GLY A 13 -0.15 -29.13 10.15
CA GLY A 13 1.22 -28.62 10.01
C GLY A 13 1.28 -27.12 9.75
N ARG A 14 2.04 -26.36 10.55
CA ARG A 14 2.45 -24.96 10.28
C ARG A 14 2.73 -24.76 8.79
N CYS A 15 2.04 -23.83 8.13
CA CYS A 15 2.21 -23.51 6.72
C CYS A 15 3.71 -23.32 6.42
N LYS A 16 4.28 -24.20 5.58
CA LYS A 16 5.74 -24.21 5.32
C LYS A 16 6.24 -22.88 4.74
N ILE A 17 5.35 -22.14 4.06
CA ILE A 17 5.59 -20.79 3.54
C ILE A 17 6.02 -19.82 4.66
N MET A 18 5.42 -19.92 5.86
CA MET A 18 5.77 -19.06 6.99
C MET A 18 7.15 -19.36 7.59
N LYS A 19 7.78 -20.50 7.28
CA LYS A 19 9.11 -20.84 7.83
C LYS A 19 10.24 -19.99 7.25
N HIS A 20 10.02 -19.36 6.09
CA HIS A 20 11.04 -18.58 5.38
C HIS A 20 10.81 -17.07 5.44
N TRP A 21 9.67 -16.62 5.98
CA TRP A 21 9.39 -15.19 6.14
C TRP A 21 10.19 -14.59 7.31
N GLU A 22 10.99 -13.57 7.03
CA GLU A 22 11.90 -12.96 7.99
C GLU A 22 11.26 -11.93 8.93
N ASP A 23 9.93 -11.79 8.91
CA ASP A 23 9.22 -10.72 9.63
C ASP A 23 9.65 -9.31 9.20
N LYS A 24 10.03 -9.15 7.92
CA LYS A 24 10.47 -7.88 7.36
C LYS A 24 9.84 -7.62 6.00
N MET A 25 9.55 -6.36 5.72
CA MET A 25 9.02 -5.86 4.45
C MET A 25 10.00 -4.90 3.79
N ASN A 26 10.07 -4.94 2.46
CA ASN A 26 10.78 -3.94 1.68
C ASN A 26 9.98 -2.63 1.65
N GLN A 27 10.68 -1.51 1.53
CA GLN A 27 10.06 -0.19 1.50
C GLN A 27 10.81 0.70 0.51
N CYS A 28 10.08 1.57 -0.18
CA CYS A 28 10.67 2.68 -0.92
C CYS A 28 9.79 3.93 -0.81
N SER A 29 10.38 5.09 -1.10
CA SER A 29 9.64 6.34 -1.31
C SER A 29 9.94 6.97 -2.66
N ILE A 30 8.91 7.56 -3.26
CA ILE A 30 9.03 8.38 -4.49
C ILE A 30 9.58 9.75 -4.15
N LEU A 31 9.12 10.34 -3.05
CA LEU A 31 9.52 11.66 -2.58
C LEU A 31 10.69 11.49 -1.62
N VAL A 32 11.93 11.52 -2.13
CA VAL A 32 13.13 11.52 -1.27
C VAL A 32 13.34 12.91 -0.69
N LEU A 33 12.46 13.29 0.25
CA LEU A 33 12.48 14.58 0.92
C LEU A 33 13.70 14.75 1.84
N HIS A 34 14.47 13.68 2.10
CA HIS A 34 15.67 13.68 2.94
C HIS A 34 16.99 13.50 2.19
N ALA A 35 17.03 13.75 0.88
CA ALA A 35 18.23 13.55 0.05
C ALA A 35 19.52 14.18 0.66
N ARG A 36 19.38 15.30 1.39
CA ARG A 36 20.50 16.01 2.04
C ARG A 36 20.99 15.39 3.36
N ARG A 37 20.19 14.57 4.05
CA ARG A 37 20.51 14.00 5.38
C ARG A 37 20.95 12.55 5.35
N ASN A 38 20.69 11.81 4.27
CA ASN A 38 21.07 10.40 4.15
C ASN A 38 21.62 10.07 2.75
N PRO A 39 22.94 10.20 2.53
CA PRO A 39 23.55 9.95 1.22
C PRO A 39 23.42 8.49 0.75
N VAL A 40 23.23 7.54 1.68
CA VAL A 40 23.00 6.12 1.36
C VAL A 40 21.60 5.90 0.82
N ALA A 41 20.59 6.57 1.38
CA ALA A 41 19.22 6.55 0.85
C ALA A 41 19.16 7.21 -0.53
N LEU A 42 19.85 8.33 -0.72
CA LEU A 42 19.97 8.99 -2.02
C LEU A 42 20.65 8.08 -3.07
N LEU A 43 21.74 7.40 -2.70
CA LEU A 43 22.44 6.48 -3.59
C LEU A 43 21.57 5.26 -3.98
N ARG A 44 20.85 4.67 -3.02
CA ARG A 44 19.90 3.56 -3.30
C ARG A 44 18.77 4.01 -4.21
N HIS A 45 18.22 5.21 -3.97
CA HIS A 45 17.20 5.79 -4.81
C HIS A 45 17.67 6.01 -6.25
N LEU A 46 18.91 6.51 -6.44
CA LEU A 46 19.52 6.67 -7.78
C LEU A 46 19.78 5.33 -8.48
N LEU A 47 20.02 4.25 -7.72
CA LEU A 47 20.26 2.90 -8.24
C LEU A 47 18.99 2.05 -8.39
N HIS A 48 17.80 2.62 -8.16
CA HIS A 48 16.51 1.90 -8.15
C HIS A 48 16.48 0.71 -7.18
N LEU A 49 17.25 0.81 -6.09
CA LEU A 49 17.26 -0.20 -5.03
C LEU A 49 16.21 0.16 -3.97
N PRO A 50 15.54 -0.83 -3.34
CA PRO A 50 14.68 -0.57 -2.20
C PRO A 50 15.45 0.13 -1.09
N ASP A 51 14.79 1.07 -0.41
CA ASP A 51 15.43 1.93 0.59
C ASP A 51 15.94 1.11 1.77
N GLN A 52 15.12 0.17 2.27
CA GLN A 52 15.50 -0.77 3.33
C GLN A 52 14.48 -1.90 3.50
N LYS A 53 14.97 -3.11 3.83
CA LYS A 53 14.12 -4.19 4.37
C LYS A 53 13.94 -3.95 5.88
N LYS A 54 12.75 -3.54 6.31
CA LYS A 54 12.44 -3.19 7.71
C LYS A 54 11.57 -4.24 8.39
N LYS A 55 11.70 -4.42 9.70
CA LYS A 55 10.82 -5.31 10.47
C LYS A 55 9.37 -4.83 10.36
N VAL A 56 8.43 -5.75 10.15
CA VAL A 56 7.00 -5.41 10.10
C VAL A 56 6.52 -5.02 11.50
N PRO A 57 6.05 -3.77 11.73
CA PRO A 57 5.55 -3.34 13.03
C PRO A 57 4.33 -4.15 13.49
N ARG A 58 4.14 -4.27 14.81
CA ARG A 58 2.95 -4.93 15.38
C ARG A 58 1.64 -4.28 14.91
N PRO A 59 1.50 -2.93 14.87
CA PRO A 59 0.28 -2.29 14.37
C PRO A 59 -0.05 -2.70 12.92
N VAL A 60 0.95 -2.77 12.04
CA VAL A 60 0.78 -3.23 10.65
C VAL A 60 0.23 -4.65 10.59
N LYS A 61 0.80 -5.57 11.37
CA LYS A 61 0.31 -6.96 11.41
C LYS A 61 -1.14 -7.03 11.89
N THR A 62 -1.48 -6.29 12.94
CA THR A 62 -2.83 -6.25 13.50
C THR A 62 -3.82 -5.72 12.46
N ALA A 63 -3.54 -4.55 11.87
CA ALA A 63 -4.41 -3.92 10.87
C ALA A 63 -4.65 -4.83 9.66
N VAL A 64 -3.57 -5.44 9.13
CA VAL A 64 -3.68 -6.36 7.98
C VAL A 64 -4.48 -7.61 8.33
N ILE A 65 -4.23 -8.23 9.49
CA ILE A 65 -4.99 -9.42 9.93
C ILE A 65 -6.47 -9.09 10.11
N ASP A 66 -6.78 -7.95 10.73
CA ASP A 66 -8.16 -7.53 10.93
C ASP A 66 -8.85 -7.22 9.59
N THR A 67 -8.15 -6.66 8.62
CA THR A 67 -8.68 -6.51 7.26
C THR A 67 -8.88 -7.85 6.56
N VAL A 68 -7.94 -8.81 6.65
CA VAL A 68 -8.13 -10.18 6.12
C VAL A 68 -9.38 -10.84 6.69
N ARG A 69 -9.63 -10.71 8.00
CA ARG A 69 -10.85 -11.24 8.65
C ARG A 69 -12.14 -10.59 8.13
N ARG A 70 -12.06 -9.33 7.67
CA ARG A 70 -13.19 -8.57 7.14
C ARG A 70 -13.33 -8.68 5.62
N TYR A 71 -12.34 -9.25 4.93
CA TYR A 71 -12.23 -9.19 3.48
C TYR A 71 -13.47 -9.72 2.75
N GLU A 72 -14.02 -10.86 3.16
CA GLU A 72 -15.24 -11.41 2.53
C GLU A 72 -16.45 -10.45 2.61
N ARG A 73 -16.55 -9.66 3.68
CA ARG A 73 -17.60 -8.63 3.80
C ARG A 73 -17.30 -7.41 2.92
N ILE A 74 -16.04 -7.03 2.81
CA ILE A 74 -15.58 -5.93 1.93
C ILE A 74 -15.88 -6.32 0.47
N LYS A 75 -15.44 -7.51 0.06
CA LYS A 75 -15.66 -8.08 -1.28
C LYS A 75 -17.15 -8.17 -1.65
N ARG A 76 -18.05 -8.44 -0.70
CA ARG A 76 -19.51 -8.46 -0.97
C ARG A 76 -20.12 -7.07 -1.11
N ARG A 77 -19.51 -6.04 -0.51
CA ARG A 77 -19.98 -4.65 -0.61
C ARG A 77 -19.50 -3.97 -1.89
N SER A 78 -18.28 -4.27 -2.32
CA SER A 78 -17.75 -3.88 -3.62
C SER A 78 -18.25 -4.88 -4.66
N ASN A 79 -19.17 -4.55 -5.56
CA ASN A 79 -19.70 -5.47 -6.58
C ASN A 79 -18.67 -5.87 -7.67
N GLY A 80 -17.43 -6.21 -7.30
CA GLY A 80 -16.36 -6.69 -8.17
C GLY A 80 -15.69 -5.62 -9.05
N THR A 81 -16.33 -4.46 -9.24
CA THR A 81 -15.90 -3.42 -10.21
C THR A 81 -15.97 -2.02 -9.58
N THR A 82 -15.89 -1.93 -8.25
CA THR A 82 -15.90 -0.62 -7.59
C THR A 82 -14.49 -0.04 -7.65
N PRO A 83 -14.30 1.18 -8.19
CA PRO A 83 -12.98 1.80 -8.21
C PRO A 83 -12.43 1.91 -6.79
N LEU A 84 -11.10 1.92 -6.62
CA LEU A 84 -10.51 2.20 -5.31
C LEU A 84 -11.06 3.54 -4.79
N GLN A 85 -11.32 3.60 -3.49
CA GLN A 85 -11.86 4.79 -2.83
C GLN A 85 -11.12 5.02 -1.52
N LEU A 86 -10.82 6.29 -1.24
CA LEU A 86 -10.42 6.72 0.09
C LEU A 86 -11.63 7.34 0.79
N GLN A 87 -12.01 6.79 1.93
CA GLN A 87 -13.14 7.23 2.72
C GLN A 87 -12.67 7.77 4.08
N VAL A 88 -13.39 8.76 4.60
CA VAL A 88 -13.20 9.33 5.94
C VAL A 88 -14.53 9.24 6.66
N ASN A 89 -14.61 8.49 7.77
CA ASN A 89 -15.85 8.30 8.54
C ASN A 89 -17.05 7.88 7.65
N ASP A 90 -16.83 6.94 6.73
CA ASP A 90 -17.80 6.45 5.73
C ASP A 90 -18.15 7.45 4.59
N ASP A 91 -17.64 8.68 4.63
CA ASP A 91 -17.79 9.66 3.55
C ASP A 91 -16.68 9.52 2.49
N LEU A 92 -17.03 9.63 1.22
CA LEU A 92 -16.08 9.54 0.11
C LEU A 92 -15.20 10.80 0.04
N LEU A 93 -13.92 10.66 0.36
CA LEU A 93 -12.94 11.74 0.23
C LEU A 93 -12.34 11.81 -1.18
N TRP A 94 -12.04 10.65 -1.76
CA TRP A 94 -11.41 10.54 -3.07
C TRP A 94 -11.79 9.24 -3.78
N SER A 95 -12.04 9.30 -5.07
CA SER A 95 -12.26 8.14 -5.93
C SER A 95 -11.18 8.05 -7.00
N PHE A 96 -10.61 6.87 -7.18
CA PHE A 96 -9.61 6.62 -8.21
C PHE A 96 -10.30 6.18 -9.51
N GLU A 97 -9.78 6.61 -10.65
CA GLU A 97 -10.31 6.15 -11.94
C GLU A 97 -9.82 4.73 -12.23
N GLU A 98 -10.74 3.79 -12.40
CA GLU A 98 -10.42 2.38 -12.67
C GLU A 98 -9.51 2.23 -13.91
N ALA A 99 -9.75 3.03 -14.96
CA ALA A 99 -8.99 3.00 -16.20
C ALA A 99 -7.49 3.35 -16.04
N LYS A 100 -7.09 4.00 -14.93
CA LYS A 100 -5.70 4.33 -14.64
C LYS A 100 -4.94 3.19 -13.93
N GLY A 101 -5.66 2.20 -13.41
CA GLY A 101 -5.10 1.03 -12.74
C GLY A 101 -4.81 1.24 -11.25
N THR A 102 -4.53 0.12 -10.56
CA THR A 102 -4.27 0.07 -9.11
C THR A 102 -2.98 0.80 -8.73
N SER A 103 -1.95 0.70 -9.58
CA SER A 103 -0.64 1.31 -9.40
C SER A 103 -0.72 2.83 -9.42
N ASP A 104 -1.57 3.41 -10.27
CA ASP A 104 -1.81 4.85 -10.28
C ASP A 104 -2.37 5.33 -8.93
N ALA A 105 -3.41 4.66 -8.43
CA ALA A 105 -4.00 4.93 -7.12
C ALA A 105 -2.99 4.76 -5.97
N MET A 106 -2.18 3.70 -6.00
CA MET A 106 -1.11 3.48 -5.03
C MET A 106 -0.10 4.63 -5.04
N LEU A 107 0.35 5.10 -6.21
CA LEU A 107 1.33 6.19 -6.28
C LEU A 107 0.72 7.52 -5.80
N VAL A 108 -0.53 7.84 -6.19
CA VAL A 108 -1.27 9.03 -5.71
C VAL A 108 -1.38 9.03 -4.19
N CYS A 109 -1.86 7.94 -3.60
CA CYS A 109 -1.96 7.80 -2.14
C CYS A 109 -0.59 7.81 -1.46
N HIS A 110 0.45 7.26 -2.09
CA HIS A 110 1.79 7.26 -1.52
C HIS A 110 2.35 8.67 -1.39
N ILE A 111 2.16 9.49 -2.42
CA ILE A 111 2.51 10.92 -2.41
C ILE A 111 1.73 11.64 -1.31
N ALA A 112 0.40 11.46 -1.23
CA ALA A 112 -0.43 12.06 -0.21
C ALA A 112 0.00 11.67 1.22
N THR A 113 0.29 10.38 1.44
CA THR A 113 0.81 9.86 2.73
C THR A 113 2.15 10.50 3.07
N SER A 114 3.05 10.64 2.10
CA SER A 114 4.38 11.23 2.30
C SER A 114 4.31 12.72 2.63
N ILE A 115 3.36 13.45 2.03
CA ILE A 115 3.08 14.85 2.34
C ILE A 115 2.60 14.98 3.79
N LEU A 116 1.65 14.15 4.21
CA LEU A 116 1.14 14.16 5.58
C LEU A 116 2.24 13.83 6.59
N GLU A 117 3.10 12.84 6.31
CA GLU A 117 4.24 12.48 7.15
C GLU A 117 5.19 13.65 7.41
N VAL A 118 5.42 14.53 6.42
CA VAL A 118 6.27 15.72 6.58
C VAL A 118 5.67 16.68 7.60
N ARG A 119 4.35 16.90 7.54
CA ARG A 119 3.63 17.77 8.46
C ARG A 119 3.72 17.24 9.90
N SER A 120 3.58 15.93 10.08
CA SER A 120 3.59 15.28 11.39
C SER A 120 4.95 15.35 12.10
N ARG A 121 6.05 15.63 11.39
CA ARG A 121 7.40 15.80 11.98
C ARG A 121 7.51 16.97 12.95
N GLY A 122 6.57 17.91 12.94
CA GLY A 122 6.49 18.98 13.93
C GLY A 122 6.08 18.50 15.32
N HIS A 123 5.45 17.33 15.41
CA HIS A 123 4.94 16.79 16.66
C HIS A 123 6.04 16.07 17.45
N LYS A 124 6.21 16.43 18.72
CA LYS A 124 7.15 15.75 19.64
C LYS A 124 6.60 14.43 20.21
N GLN A 125 5.40 14.02 19.80
CA GLN A 125 4.74 12.83 20.30
C GLN A 125 5.18 11.58 19.52
N PRO A 126 5.09 10.38 20.13
CA PRO A 126 5.24 9.14 19.40
C PRO A 126 4.20 9.04 18.28
N LEU A 127 4.58 8.44 17.15
CA LEU A 127 3.67 8.17 16.03
C LEU A 127 2.49 7.33 16.50
N SER A 128 1.29 7.63 16.01
CA SER A 128 0.11 6.81 16.29
C SER A 128 0.20 5.45 15.59
N ASP A 129 -0.56 4.46 16.07
CA ASP A 129 -0.62 3.15 15.39
C ASP A 129 -1.12 3.30 13.95
N HIS A 130 -2.05 4.23 13.69
CA HIS A 130 -2.56 4.52 12.36
C HIS A 130 -1.49 5.14 11.46
N GLU A 131 -0.71 6.11 11.97
CA GLU A 131 0.41 6.69 11.24
C GLU A 131 1.47 5.63 10.90
N ILE A 132 1.82 4.76 11.84
CA ILE A 132 2.75 3.64 11.61
C ILE A 132 2.22 2.72 10.51
N VAL A 133 0.94 2.35 10.56
CA VAL A 133 0.31 1.47 9.56
C VAL A 133 0.35 2.11 8.17
N ALA A 134 -0.16 3.35 8.06
CA ALA A 134 -0.26 4.07 6.80
C ALA A 134 1.10 4.26 6.13
N THR A 135 2.09 4.76 6.88
CA THR A 135 3.45 4.99 6.35
C THR A 135 4.12 3.70 5.89
N HIS A 136 4.04 2.63 6.68
CA HIS A 136 4.73 1.37 6.34
C HIS A 136 4.12 0.68 5.14
N LEU A 137 2.78 0.58 5.07
CA LEU A 137 2.09 -0.05 3.97
C LEU A 137 2.20 0.79 2.69
N SER A 138 2.10 2.12 2.79
CA SER A 138 2.33 3.04 1.68
C SER A 138 3.69 2.82 1.02
N GLN A 139 4.77 2.77 1.82
CA GLN A 139 6.13 2.55 1.32
C GLN A 139 6.33 1.14 0.74
N TYR A 140 5.63 0.13 1.27
CA TYR A 140 5.66 -1.23 0.70
C TYR A 140 4.91 -1.32 -0.62
N CYS A 141 3.74 -0.68 -0.72
CA CYS A 141 2.98 -0.59 -1.95
C CYS A 141 3.77 0.12 -3.05
N ALA A 142 4.43 1.24 -2.74
CA ALA A 142 5.34 1.90 -3.68
C ALA A 142 6.51 0.97 -4.10
N TYR A 143 7.04 0.17 -3.17
CA TYR A 143 8.06 -0.83 -3.48
C TYR A 143 7.55 -1.89 -4.45
N LEU A 144 6.33 -2.40 -4.26
CA LEU A 144 5.72 -3.38 -5.17
C LEU A 144 5.63 -2.82 -6.58
N VAL A 145 5.10 -1.59 -6.75
CA VAL A 145 4.99 -0.96 -8.08
C VAL A 145 6.36 -0.85 -8.78
N ALA A 146 7.41 -0.55 -8.03
CA ALA A 146 8.74 -0.34 -8.58
C ALA A 146 9.56 -1.62 -8.82
N ASN A 147 9.48 -2.60 -7.91
CA ASN A 147 10.43 -3.71 -7.82
C ASN A 147 9.78 -5.10 -7.86
N SER A 148 8.47 -5.19 -7.68
CA SER A 148 7.73 -6.44 -7.82
C SER A 148 6.39 -6.21 -8.51
N PRO A 149 6.39 -5.54 -9.68
CA PRO A 149 5.15 -5.21 -10.39
C PRO A 149 4.40 -6.45 -10.87
N GLU A 150 5.09 -7.60 -10.97
CA GLU A 150 4.50 -8.91 -11.26
C GLU A 150 3.61 -9.43 -10.11
N LEU A 151 3.59 -8.75 -8.95
CA LEU A 151 2.70 -9.07 -7.84
C LEU A 151 1.51 -8.11 -7.73
N LEU A 152 1.28 -7.30 -8.76
CA LEU A 152 0.18 -6.37 -8.85
C LEU A 152 -0.86 -6.84 -9.88
N PRO A 153 -2.12 -6.39 -9.77
CA PRO A 153 -3.15 -6.74 -10.74
C PRO A 153 -2.98 -6.04 -12.10
N ASP A 154 -2.22 -4.94 -12.15
CA ASP A 154 -1.96 -4.22 -13.40
C ASP A 154 -0.83 -4.87 -14.20
N ASP A 155 -0.71 -4.52 -15.48
CA ASP A 155 0.40 -4.94 -16.33
C ASP A 155 1.76 -4.46 -15.78
N ALA A 156 2.73 -5.37 -15.70
CA ALA A 156 4.03 -5.08 -15.10
C ALA A 156 4.88 -4.06 -15.88
N VAL A 157 4.66 -3.90 -17.20
CA VAL A 157 5.33 -2.86 -18.01
C VAL A 157 4.70 -1.50 -17.70
N TRP A 158 3.37 -1.45 -17.59
CA TRP A 158 2.65 -0.26 -17.13
C TRP A 158 3.12 0.21 -15.76
N CYS A 159 3.14 -0.67 -14.75
CA CYS A 159 3.60 -0.36 -13.38
C CYS A 159 4.98 0.30 -13.37
N ARG A 160 5.94 -0.27 -14.12
CA ARG A 160 7.30 0.28 -14.24
C ARG A 160 7.31 1.62 -14.96
N SER A 161 6.56 1.75 -16.05
CA SER A 161 6.49 2.98 -16.83
C SER A 161 5.95 4.15 -16.01
N ILE A 162 4.83 3.95 -15.30
CA ILE A 162 4.22 4.99 -14.49
C ILE A 162 5.11 5.35 -13.28
N TYR A 163 5.71 4.38 -12.61
CA TYR A 163 6.63 4.65 -11.50
C TYR A 163 7.81 5.52 -11.95
N GLU A 164 8.46 5.18 -13.06
CA GLU A 164 9.61 5.92 -13.58
C GLU A 164 9.22 7.33 -14.07
N ALA A 165 8.06 7.46 -14.71
CA ALA A 165 7.54 8.76 -15.14
C ALA A 165 7.30 9.68 -13.94
N VAL A 166 6.64 9.17 -12.90
CA VAL A 166 6.33 9.90 -11.66
C VAL A 166 7.61 10.24 -10.90
N LYS A 167 8.54 9.29 -10.75
CA LYS A 167 9.83 9.50 -10.06
C LYS A 167 10.68 10.56 -10.76
N LYS A 168 10.77 10.50 -12.09
CA LYS A 168 11.49 11.50 -12.89
C LYS A 168 10.88 12.89 -12.74
N ASP A 169 9.57 12.97 -12.73
CA ASP A 169 8.85 14.23 -12.57
C ASP A 169 9.02 14.81 -11.16
N ALA A 170 8.87 13.98 -10.13
CA ALA A 170 9.09 14.35 -8.73
C ALA A 170 10.52 14.87 -8.50
N THR A 171 11.53 14.15 -9.02
CA THR A 171 12.93 14.56 -8.93
C THR A 171 13.17 15.92 -9.59
N ARG A 172 12.54 16.16 -10.76
CA ARG A 172 12.63 17.45 -11.45
C ARG A 172 12.02 18.57 -10.59
N VAL A 173 10.78 18.38 -10.13
CA VAL A 173 10.06 19.38 -9.31
C VAL A 173 10.82 19.70 -8.03
N LEU A 174 11.32 18.68 -7.32
CA LEU A 174 12.06 18.88 -6.06
C LEU A 174 13.41 19.59 -6.27
N ARG A 175 14.11 19.28 -7.37
CA ARG A 175 15.36 19.98 -7.71
C ARG A 175 15.10 21.44 -8.08
N ASP A 176 14.11 21.69 -8.93
CA ASP A 176 13.81 23.02 -9.43
C ASP A 176 13.17 23.91 -8.34
N GLY A 177 12.56 23.30 -7.30
CA GLY A 177 12.02 23.98 -6.11
C GLY A 177 12.96 24.06 -4.89
N GLY A 178 14.19 23.54 -4.98
CA GLY A 178 15.11 23.33 -3.85
C GLY A 178 15.55 24.59 -3.08
N ASP A 179 15.44 25.77 -3.69
CA ASP A 179 15.76 27.05 -3.04
C ASP A 179 14.64 27.56 -2.10
N GLN A 180 13.41 27.01 -2.17
CA GLN A 180 12.27 27.52 -1.39
C GLN A 180 12.02 26.79 -0.05
N VAL A 181 12.56 25.58 0.13
CA VAL A 181 12.21 24.67 1.24
C VAL A 181 13.16 24.75 2.45
N SER A 182 14.32 25.40 2.31
CA SER A 182 15.44 25.23 3.24
C SER A 182 15.31 25.91 4.62
N THR A 183 14.24 26.67 4.91
CA THR A 183 14.08 27.40 6.20
C THR A 183 12.68 27.32 6.82
N ALA A 184 11.82 26.42 6.33
CA ALA A 184 10.42 26.34 6.71
C ALA A 184 10.18 25.46 7.96
N THR A 185 9.18 25.81 8.77
CA THR A 185 8.56 24.91 9.76
C THR A 185 7.94 23.69 9.05
N PRO A 186 7.72 22.54 9.71
CA PRO A 186 7.09 21.36 9.08
C PRO A 186 5.74 21.67 8.41
N GLU A 187 4.95 22.58 8.99
CA GLU A 187 3.70 23.06 8.41
C GLU A 187 3.91 23.87 7.12
N GLU A 188 4.92 24.74 7.09
CA GLU A 188 5.28 25.52 5.91
C GLU A 188 5.92 24.64 4.82
N GLU A 189 6.76 23.67 5.20
CA GLU A 189 7.37 22.68 4.30
C GLU A 189 6.28 21.85 3.60
N HIS A 190 5.29 21.38 4.35
CA HIS A 190 4.11 20.71 3.81
C HIS A 190 3.36 21.58 2.80
N GLN A 191 3.04 22.83 3.15
CA GLN A 191 2.31 23.74 2.27
C GLN A 191 3.07 24.05 0.98
N GLN A 192 4.39 24.23 1.09
CA GLN A 192 5.25 24.43 -0.06
C GLN A 192 5.32 23.19 -0.95
N LEU A 193 5.44 22.00 -0.36
CA LEU A 193 5.48 20.74 -1.10
C LEU A 193 4.20 20.54 -1.92
N PHE A 194 3.03 20.79 -1.33
CA PHE A 194 1.76 20.79 -2.09
C PHE A 194 1.78 21.78 -3.26
N LYS A 195 2.17 23.05 -3.03
CA LYS A 195 2.19 24.08 -4.09
C LYS A 195 3.16 23.73 -5.22
N LEU A 196 4.32 23.16 -4.88
CA LEU A 196 5.31 22.70 -5.84
C LEU A 196 4.76 21.55 -6.69
N LEU A 197 4.20 20.53 -6.06
CA LEU A 197 3.65 19.36 -6.77
C LEU A 197 2.44 19.71 -7.63
N SER A 198 1.50 20.51 -7.12
CA SER A 198 0.31 20.92 -7.88
C SER A 198 0.64 21.89 -9.03
N GLY A 199 1.54 22.85 -8.80
CA GLY A 199 1.84 23.92 -9.75
C GLY A 199 2.91 23.60 -10.79
N GLN A 200 3.90 22.76 -10.47
CA GLN A 200 5.07 22.54 -11.33
C GLN A 200 5.17 21.13 -11.91
N SER A 201 4.42 20.17 -11.36
CA SER A 201 4.35 18.82 -11.91
C SER A 201 3.74 18.82 -13.31
N LYS A 202 4.22 17.93 -14.17
CA LYS A 202 3.61 17.64 -15.48
C LYS A 202 2.74 16.39 -15.44
N HIS A 203 2.97 15.50 -14.47
CA HIS A 203 2.29 14.23 -14.30
C HIS A 203 1.11 14.38 -13.33
N HIS A 204 -0.05 13.81 -13.70
CA HIS A 204 -1.27 13.92 -12.90
C HIS A 204 -1.12 13.27 -11.52
N VAL A 205 -0.49 12.10 -11.42
CA VAL A 205 -0.24 11.42 -10.13
C VAL A 205 0.35 12.33 -9.04
N LEU A 206 1.30 13.22 -9.39
CA LEU A 206 1.86 14.18 -8.42
C LEU A 206 0.90 15.32 -8.09
N LYS A 207 0.09 15.77 -9.06
CA LYS A 207 -0.93 16.79 -8.84
C LYS A 207 -2.05 16.26 -7.97
N ASP A 208 -2.57 15.09 -8.31
CA ASP A 208 -3.64 14.38 -7.62
C ASP A 208 -3.17 13.97 -6.22
N GLY A 209 -1.95 13.45 -6.09
CA GLY A 209 -1.35 13.13 -4.79
C GLY A 209 -1.12 14.36 -3.91
N GLY A 210 -0.71 15.48 -4.51
CA GLY A 210 -0.62 16.77 -3.84
C GLY A 210 -1.97 17.26 -3.32
N GLU A 211 -2.98 17.26 -4.19
CA GLU A 211 -4.35 17.66 -3.86
C GLU A 211 -4.95 16.76 -2.77
N LEU A 212 -4.79 15.44 -2.87
CA LEU A 212 -5.25 14.49 -1.88
C LEU A 212 -4.55 14.72 -0.53
N GLY A 213 -3.23 14.92 -0.53
CA GLY A 213 -2.45 15.25 0.66
C GLY A 213 -2.94 16.53 1.34
N ARG A 214 -3.25 17.57 0.57
CA ARG A 214 -3.85 18.81 1.10
C ARG A 214 -5.19 18.54 1.77
N ARG A 215 -6.11 17.84 1.09
CA ARG A 215 -7.45 17.54 1.64
C ARG A 215 -7.35 16.78 2.95
N LEU A 216 -6.44 15.80 3.04
CA LEU A 216 -6.17 15.05 4.27
C LEU A 216 -5.61 15.95 5.39
N ALA A 217 -4.69 16.84 5.07
CA ALA A 217 -4.09 17.75 6.06
C ALA A 217 -5.05 18.86 6.54
N GLU A 218 -6.06 19.19 5.74
CA GLU A 218 -7.07 20.23 6.02
C GLU A 218 -8.39 19.65 6.55
N LEU A 219 -8.45 18.35 6.88
CA LEU A 219 -9.63 17.73 7.47
C LEU A 219 -10.02 18.43 8.78
N PRO A 220 -11.29 18.87 8.93
CA PRO A 220 -11.75 19.55 10.14
C PRO A 220 -11.76 18.63 11.37
N GLU A 221 -11.84 17.31 11.17
CA GLU A 221 -11.82 16.29 12.22
C GLU A 221 -10.41 16.08 12.80
N GLY A 222 -9.38 16.62 12.15
CA GLY A 222 -8.00 16.59 12.61
C GLY A 222 -7.15 15.46 12.00
N GLU A 223 -5.86 15.56 12.27
CA GLU A 223 -4.81 14.76 11.61
C GLU A 223 -4.94 13.24 11.89
N GLU A 224 -5.36 12.85 13.10
CA GLU A 224 -5.50 11.43 13.43
C GLU A 224 -6.62 10.75 12.63
N VAL A 225 -7.68 11.49 12.25
CA VAL A 225 -8.72 10.97 11.36
C VAL A 225 -8.17 10.72 9.96
N ALA A 226 -7.30 11.60 9.46
CA ALA A 226 -6.59 11.41 8.19
C ALA A 226 -5.70 10.15 8.23
N TRP A 227 -4.93 9.97 9.32
CA TRP A 227 -4.07 8.80 9.50
C TRP A 227 -4.87 7.51 9.57
N LYS A 228 -5.99 7.51 10.30
CA LYS A 228 -6.89 6.36 10.36
C LYS A 228 -7.44 5.99 8.99
N ALA A 229 -7.95 6.97 8.23
CA ALA A 229 -8.47 6.74 6.88
C ALA A 229 -7.41 6.15 5.94
N LEU A 230 -6.18 6.68 5.98
CA LEU A 230 -5.05 6.12 5.21
C LEU A 230 -4.68 4.71 5.68
N ALA A 231 -4.66 4.44 6.98
CA ALA A 231 -4.34 3.13 7.52
C ALA A 231 -5.34 2.06 7.06
N GLU A 232 -6.64 2.39 7.07
CA GLU A 232 -7.71 1.53 6.57
C GLU A 232 -7.57 1.31 5.06
N PHE A 233 -7.44 2.38 4.29
CA PHE A 233 -7.23 2.32 2.84
C PHE A 233 -6.04 1.44 2.45
N TRP A 234 -4.89 1.61 3.10
CA TRP A 234 -3.68 0.86 2.77
C TRP A 234 -3.79 -0.61 3.15
N SER A 235 -4.43 -0.90 4.28
CA SER A 235 -4.69 -2.28 4.72
C SER A 235 -5.64 -2.99 3.77
N GLU A 236 -6.69 -2.31 3.31
CA GLU A 236 -7.63 -2.85 2.31
C GLU A 236 -6.99 -3.02 0.94
N THR A 237 -6.16 -2.06 0.52
CA THR A 237 -5.44 -2.11 -0.75
C THR A 237 -4.51 -3.32 -0.80
N VAL A 238 -3.64 -3.51 0.21
CA VAL A 238 -2.67 -4.63 0.19
C VAL A 238 -3.36 -6.00 0.23
N VAL A 239 -4.49 -6.12 0.94
CA VAL A 239 -5.28 -7.35 0.99
C VAL A 239 -6.02 -7.58 -0.33
N SER A 240 -6.55 -6.52 -0.95
CA SER A 240 -7.22 -6.60 -2.25
C SER A 240 -6.25 -6.98 -3.36
N VAL A 241 -5.04 -6.39 -3.39
CA VAL A 241 -3.96 -6.78 -4.31
C VAL A 241 -3.62 -8.25 -4.13
N ALA A 242 -3.41 -8.70 -2.88
CA ALA A 242 -3.14 -10.11 -2.59
C ALA A 242 -4.28 -11.04 -3.02
N ALA A 243 -5.53 -10.57 -3.06
CA ALA A 243 -6.68 -11.37 -3.47
C ALA A 243 -6.92 -11.36 -4.99
N ALA A 244 -6.52 -10.29 -5.68
CA ALA A 244 -6.74 -10.10 -7.11
C ALA A 244 -5.68 -10.78 -7.97
N CYS A 245 -4.51 -11.11 -7.41
CA CYS A 245 -3.47 -11.85 -8.10
C CYS A 245 -3.86 -13.33 -8.29
N ASP A 246 -4.45 -13.64 -9.44
CA ASP A 246 -4.77 -15.01 -9.86
C ASP A 246 -3.56 -15.77 -10.45
N ASN A 247 -2.42 -15.10 -10.64
CA ASN A 247 -1.22 -15.70 -11.20
C ASN A 247 -0.43 -16.49 -10.14
N ILE A 248 -0.78 -17.77 -10.04
CA ILE A 248 -0.16 -18.74 -9.14
C ILE A 248 1.36 -18.84 -9.36
N ASP A 249 1.82 -18.68 -10.61
CA ASP A 249 3.23 -18.88 -10.97
C ASP A 249 4.10 -17.71 -10.48
N GLU A 250 3.60 -16.47 -10.58
CA GLU A 250 4.27 -15.28 -10.02
C GLU A 250 4.37 -15.34 -8.49
N HIS A 251 3.31 -15.79 -7.81
CA HIS A 251 3.36 -16.02 -6.37
C HIS A 251 4.32 -17.16 -5.98
N ALA A 252 4.34 -18.25 -6.75
CA ALA A 252 5.26 -19.36 -6.51
C ALA A 252 6.73 -18.94 -6.69
N GLU A 253 7.02 -18.11 -7.70
CA GLU A 253 8.34 -17.55 -7.92
C GLU A 253 8.75 -16.56 -6.81
N ALA A 254 7.83 -15.70 -6.36
CA ALA A 254 8.08 -14.81 -5.22
C ALA A 254 8.37 -15.61 -3.93
N VAL A 255 7.67 -16.71 -3.68
CA VAL A 255 7.99 -17.63 -2.56
C VAL A 255 9.41 -18.18 -2.72
N ALA A 256 9.81 -18.61 -3.92
CA ALA A 256 11.15 -19.14 -4.18
C ALA A 256 12.27 -18.11 -3.93
N ARG A 257 11.96 -16.81 -4.10
CA ARG A 257 12.88 -15.69 -3.84
C ARG A 257 12.90 -15.23 -2.36
N GLY A 258 12.17 -15.89 -1.47
CA GLY A 258 12.13 -15.59 -0.03
C GLY A 258 10.77 -15.13 0.50
N GLY A 259 9.76 -15.02 -0.38
CA GLY A 259 8.40 -14.62 -0.06
C GLY A 259 8.25 -13.11 0.17
N GLU A 260 7.18 -12.53 -0.39
CA GLU A 260 6.75 -11.16 -0.13
C GLU A 260 5.51 -11.15 0.78
N LEU A 261 5.26 -10.05 1.51
CA LEU A 261 4.10 -9.95 2.42
C LEU A 261 2.79 -10.22 1.66
N VAL A 262 2.63 -9.64 0.47
CA VAL A 262 1.46 -9.86 -0.41
C VAL A 262 1.27 -11.35 -0.75
N THR A 263 2.35 -12.09 -0.98
CA THR A 263 2.31 -13.54 -1.26
C THR A 263 1.87 -14.35 -0.04
N LEU A 264 2.25 -13.93 1.17
CA LEU A 264 1.76 -14.53 2.41
C LEU A 264 0.27 -14.28 2.60
N LEU A 265 -0.18 -13.05 2.31
CA LEU A 265 -1.60 -12.69 2.40
C LEU A 265 -2.44 -13.46 1.39
N TRP A 266 -1.96 -13.60 0.15
CA TRP A 266 -2.59 -14.43 -0.88
C TRP A 266 -2.77 -15.87 -0.38
N ALA A 267 -1.71 -16.47 0.18
CA ALA A 267 -1.77 -17.82 0.72
C ALA A 267 -2.79 -17.92 1.88
N LEU A 268 -2.79 -16.94 2.80
CA LEU A 268 -3.75 -16.88 3.92
C LEU A 268 -5.20 -16.77 3.43
N LEU A 269 -5.46 -15.91 2.44
CA LEU A 269 -6.79 -15.73 1.85
C LEU A 269 -7.28 -17.00 1.16
N ALA A 270 -6.40 -17.71 0.44
CA ALA A 270 -6.72 -19.00 -0.17
C ALA A 270 -7.11 -20.06 0.86
N HIS A 271 -6.55 -20.00 2.08
CA HIS A 271 -6.94 -20.86 3.20
C HIS A 271 -8.28 -20.45 3.82
N VAL A 272 -8.49 -19.16 4.12
CA VAL A 272 -9.72 -18.66 4.76
C VAL A 272 -10.95 -18.89 3.89
N GLY A 273 -10.83 -18.66 2.57
CA GLY A 273 -11.92 -18.93 1.62
C GLY A 273 -12.31 -20.42 1.56
N SER A 274 -11.35 -21.33 1.79
CA SER A 274 -11.64 -22.77 1.78
C SER A 274 -12.46 -23.25 2.99
N VAL A 275 -12.25 -22.64 4.17
CA VAL A 275 -13.00 -23.00 5.39
C VAL A 275 -14.48 -22.66 5.27
N HIS A 276 -14.81 -21.55 4.60
CA HIS A 276 -16.21 -21.15 4.41
C HIS A 276 -16.99 -22.03 3.43
N VAL A 277 -16.33 -22.53 2.38
CA VAL A 277 -16.94 -23.47 1.41
C VAL A 277 -17.25 -24.81 2.08
N ASP A 278 -16.33 -25.34 2.88
CA ASP A 278 -16.53 -26.62 3.58
C ASP A 278 -17.68 -26.55 4.61
N THR A 279 -17.90 -25.40 5.26
CA THR A 279 -19.05 -25.20 6.16
C THR A 279 -20.39 -24.99 5.46
N ALA A 280 -20.39 -24.42 4.24
CA ALA A 280 -21.61 -24.23 3.47
C ALA A 280 -22.12 -25.55 2.87
N ASP A 281 -21.21 -26.41 2.40
CA ASP A 281 -21.54 -27.76 1.91
C ASP A 281 -22.03 -28.68 3.06
N ALA A 282 -21.50 -28.50 4.27
CA ALA A 282 -21.98 -29.21 5.47
C ALA A 282 -23.36 -28.73 5.94
N ALA A 283 -23.70 -27.45 5.75
CA ALA A 283 -25.02 -26.92 6.10
C ALA A 283 -26.10 -27.33 5.06
N ALA A 284 -25.73 -27.43 3.78
CA ALA A 284 -26.64 -27.85 2.71
C ALA A 284 -27.01 -29.35 2.77
N THR A 285 -26.20 -30.17 3.44
CA THR A 285 -26.44 -31.63 3.58
C THR A 285 -27.30 -32.01 4.80
N HIS A 286 -27.62 -31.06 5.69
CA HIS A 286 -28.44 -31.31 6.89
C HIS A 286 -29.86 -30.71 6.82
N GLY A 287 -30.27 -30.16 5.68
CA GLY A 287 -31.58 -29.54 5.48
C GLY A 287 -32.46 -30.28 4.47
N ALA A 288 -32.82 -31.54 4.73
CA ALA A 288 -33.96 -32.19 4.10
C ALA A 288 -34.87 -32.70 5.21
N PRO A 289 -36.11 -32.18 5.36
CA PRO A 289 -37.06 -32.75 6.30
C PRO A 289 -37.69 -34.02 5.70
N ASP A 290 -37.83 -35.04 6.55
CA ASP A 290 -38.58 -36.27 6.28
C ASP A 290 -40.08 -36.00 6.00
#